data_AF-A0A6N2RZW6-F1
#
_entry.id   AF-A0A6N2RZW6-F1
#
_cell.length_a   1.000
_cell.length_b   1.000
_cell.length_c   1.000
_cell.angle_alpha   90.00
_cell.angle_beta   90.00
_cell.angle_gamma   90.00
#
_symmetry.space_group_name_H-M   'P 1'
#
loop_
_entity.id
_entity.type
_entity.pdbx_description
1 polymer ?
#
loop_
_entity_poly.entity_id
_entity_poly.type
_entity_poly.pdbx_seq_one_letter_code
_entity_poly.pdbx_strand_id
1 'polypeptide(L)' 'MTDTRTCTLCSCPTDREHSGTYILTLVQTSGGVNSQRRELTICDHCLEHRDTIATIGRGREGRTAITVKGYVRGKGARQ' A
#
# COMPACT_ATOMS: atom_id res chain seq x y z
N MET A 1 -4.56 11.17 -23.69
CA MET A 1 -5.21 10.46 -22.57
C MET A 1 -4.42 10.76 -21.32
N THR A 2 -5.02 11.37 -20.31
CA THR A 2 -4.37 11.57 -19.02
C THR A 2 -4.17 10.21 -18.38
N ASP A 3 -2.92 9.83 -18.16
CA ASP A 3 -2.51 8.51 -17.67
C ASP A 3 -2.90 8.40 -16.18
N THR A 4 -4.19 8.15 -15.96
CA THR A 4 -4.83 8.25 -14.64
C THR A 4 -4.49 6.98 -13.87
N ARG A 5 -3.73 7.14 -12.80
CA ARG A 5 -3.37 6.09 -11.85
C ARG A 5 -4.36 6.09 -10.68
N THR A 6 -4.31 5.06 -9.85
CA THR A 6 -5.11 4.99 -8.61
C THR A 6 -4.18 4.87 -7.42
N CYS A 7 -4.38 5.72 -6.41
CA CYS A 7 -3.65 5.62 -5.16
C CYS A 7 -4.00 4.30 -4.44
N THR A 8 -3.01 3.48 -4.14
CA THR A 8 -3.14 2.20 -3.44
C THR A 8 -3.69 2.37 -2.02
N LEU A 9 -3.51 3.55 -1.40
CA LEU A 9 -3.98 3.79 -0.04
C LEU A 9 -5.43 4.24 -0.01
N CYS A 10 -5.80 5.32 -0.69
CA CYS A 10 -7.17 5.86 -0.61
C CYS A 10 -8.10 5.44 -1.76
N SER A 11 -7.58 4.72 -2.75
CA SER A 11 -8.29 4.33 -3.97
C SER A 11 -8.79 5.51 -4.82
N CYS A 12 -8.33 6.74 -4.57
CA CYS A 12 -8.64 7.89 -5.39
C CYS A 12 -7.80 7.91 -6.68
N PRO A 13 -8.36 8.42 -7.80
CA PRO A 13 -7.58 8.75 -8.98
C PRO A 13 -6.44 9.73 -8.68
N THR A 14 -5.33 9.59 -9.38
CA THR A 14 -4.14 10.46 -9.32
C THR A 14 -3.41 10.40 -10.66
N ASP A 15 -2.46 11.29 -10.91
CA ASP A 15 -1.59 11.25 -12.08
C ASP A 15 -0.12 11.07 -11.65
N ARG A 16 0.81 11.10 -12.63
CA ARG A 16 2.24 10.93 -12.39
C ARG A 16 2.90 12.12 -11.69
N GLU A 17 2.34 13.32 -11.81
CA GLU A 17 2.90 14.52 -11.19
C GLU A 17 2.53 14.56 -9.70
N HIS A 18 1.36 14.00 -9.36
CA HIS A 18 0.82 13.97 -7.99
C HIS A 18 0.89 12.61 -7.31
N SER A 19 1.71 11.69 -7.81
CA SER A 19 1.94 10.40 -7.15
C SER A 19 3.33 9.83 -7.34
N GLY A 20 3.81 9.15 -6.29
CA GLY A 20 5.00 8.30 -6.33
C GLY A 20 4.65 6.83 -6.52
N THR A 21 5.46 6.11 -7.30
CA THR A 21 5.39 4.64 -7.39
C THR A 21 6.53 4.01 -6.59
N TYR A 22 6.18 3.07 -5.70
CA TYR A 22 7.10 2.42 -4.78
C TYR A 22 7.03 0.91 -4.93
N ILE A 23 8.18 0.24 -4.84
CA ILE A 23 8.25 -1.23 -4.83
C ILE A 23 8.74 -1.67 -3.45
N LEU A 24 7.87 -2.36 -2.70
CA LEU A 24 8.21 -2.99 -1.45
C LEU A 24 8.56 -4.45 -1.69
N THR A 25 9.77 -4.85 -1.29
CA THR A 25 10.23 -6.24 -1.34
C THR A 25 10.53 -6.73 0.07
N LEU A 26 9.86 -7.79 0.49
CA LEU A 26 10.14 -8.51 1.73
C LEU A 26 10.83 -9.83 1.38
N VAL A 27 11.99 -10.07 1.97
CA VAL A 27 12.71 -11.34 1.87
C VAL A 27 12.92 -11.89 3.27
N GLN A 28 12.32 -13.05 3.56
CA GLN A 28 12.53 -13.78 4.80
C GLN A 28 13.50 -14.93 4.55
N THR A 29 14.61 -14.96 5.29
CA THR A 29 15.69 -15.93 5.13
C THR A 29 15.62 -17.09 6.13
N SER A 30 14.86 -16.95 7.23
CA SER A 30 14.68 -17.99 8.24
C SER A 30 13.43 -18.84 7.98
N GLY A 31 13.57 -20.17 8.05
CA GLY A 31 12.44 -21.12 7.94
C GLY A 31 11.94 -21.45 6.53
N GLY A 32 12.75 -21.17 5.50
CA GLY A 32 12.39 -21.30 4.08
C GLY A 32 12.34 -19.94 3.39
N VAL A 33 12.61 -19.89 2.08
CA VAL A 33 12.59 -18.63 1.31
C VAL A 33 11.15 -18.20 1.10
N ASN A 34 10.73 -17.14 1.78
CA ASN A 34 9.47 -16.43 1.52
C ASN A 34 9.81 -15.03 1.02
N SER A 35 9.49 -14.76 -0.25
CA SER A 35 9.65 -13.44 -0.85
C SER A 35 8.30 -12.88 -1.26
N GLN A 36 8.07 -11.61 -0.95
CA GLN A 36 6.87 -10.88 -1.37
C GLN A 36 7.28 -9.58 -2.00
N ARG A 37 6.65 -9.27 -3.14
CA ARG A 37 6.80 -8.01 -3.85
C ARG A 37 5.45 -7.34 -3.96
N ARG A 38 5.39 -6.05 -3.62
CA ARG A 38 4.20 -5.20 -3.76
C ARG A 38 4.59 -3.90 -4.44
N GLU A 39 3.90 -3.58 -5.51
CA GLU A 39 3.98 -2.28 -6.15
C GLU A 39 2.85 -1.40 -5.59
N LEU A 40 3.20 -0.18 -5.20
CA LEU A 40 2.29 0.81 -4.64
C LEU A 40 2.35 2.08 -5.48
N THR A 41 1.21 2.69 -5.76
CA THR A 41 1.12 4.07 -6.20
C THR A 41 0.51 4.88 -5.07
N ILE A 42 1.15 5.96 -4.62
CA ILE A 42 0.68 6.75 -3.48
C ILE A 42 0.62 8.21 -3.89
N CYS A 43 -0.54 8.84 -3.75
CA CYS A 43 -0.71 10.26 -4.05
C CYS A 43 -0.12 11.15 -2.95
N ASP A 44 0.22 12.39 -3.29
CA ASP A 44 0.84 13.37 -2.38
C ASP A 44 0.05 13.53 -1.08
N HIS A 45 -1.28 13.67 -1.17
CA HIS A 45 -2.16 13.77 -0.01
C HIS A 45 -1.98 12.61 1.00
N CYS A 46 -1.82 11.38 0.49
CA CYS A 46 -1.60 10.22 1.35
C CYS A 46 -0.18 10.18 1.92
N LEU A 47 0.83 10.66 1.17
CA LEU A 47 2.20 10.76 1.66
C LEU A 47 2.34 11.82 2.76
N GLU A 48 1.64 12.94 2.63
CA GLU A 48 1.68 14.04 3.59
C GLU A 48 0.95 13.73 4.90
N HIS A 49 -0.07 12.86 4.88
CA HIS A 49 -0.96 12.66 6.04
C HIS A 49 -0.89 11.25 6.64
N ARG A 50 -0.06 10.34 6.11
CA ARG A 50 0.09 9.00 6.68
C ARG A 50 1.51 8.71 7.15
N ASP A 51 1.64 8.59 8.46
CA ASP A 51 2.88 8.15 9.11
C ASP A 51 3.20 6.66 8.85
N THR A 52 2.22 5.87 8.38
CA THR A 52 2.42 4.44 8.10
C THR A 52 1.66 4.00 6.87
N ILE A 53 2.41 3.51 5.88
CA ILE A 53 1.90 3.05 4.57
C ILE A 53 1.69 1.54 4.56
N ALA A 54 2.63 0.79 5.13
CA ALA A 54 2.59 -0.67 5.18
C ALA A 54 3.16 -1.17 6.51
N THR A 55 2.73 -2.36 6.91
CA THR A 55 3.25 -3.08 8.08
C THR A 55 3.68 -4.48 7.68
N ILE A 56 4.72 -4.98 8.33
CA ILE A 56 5.20 -6.35 8.17
C ILE A 56 4.77 -7.13 9.41
N GLY A 57 4.10 -8.27 9.21
CA GLY A 57 3.62 -9.10 10.31
C GLY A 57 3.32 -10.52 9.86
N ARG A 58 2.75 -11.36 10.74
CA ARG A 58 2.27 -12.69 10.35
C ARG A 58 0.97 -12.57 9.57
N GLY A 59 0.97 -13.07 8.34
CA GLY A 59 -0.22 -13.24 7.52
C GLY A 59 -1.08 -14.41 8.00
N ARG A 60 -2.21 -14.63 7.31
CA ARG A 60 -3.20 -15.68 7.63
C ARG A 60 -2.63 -17.10 7.65
N GLU A 61 -1.57 -17.35 6.88
CA GLU A 61 -0.88 -18.65 6.80
C GLU A 61 0.28 -18.78 7.80
N GLY A 62 0.40 -17.86 8.78
CA GLY A 62 1.50 -17.84 9.74
C GLY A 62 2.85 -17.37 9.17
N ARG A 63 2.94 -17.13 7.85
CA ARG A 63 4.11 -16.59 7.16
C ARG A 63 4.20 -15.07 7.30
N THR A 64 5.41 -14.51 7.29
CA THR A 64 5.58 -13.06 7.26
C THR A 64 5.01 -12.48 5.97
N ALA A 65 4.26 -11.39 6.07
CA ALA A 65 3.60 -10.75 4.95
C ALA A 65 3.62 -9.22 5.06
N ILE A 66 3.63 -8.56 3.90
CA ILE A 66 3.41 -7.11 3.78
C ILE A 66 1.91 -6.85 3.76
N THR A 67 1.42 -6.02 4.68
CA THR A 67 0.05 -5.51 4.66
C THR A 67 0.07 -4.01 4.39
N VAL A 68 -0.57 -3.58 3.31
CA VAL A 68 -0.71 -2.17 2.95
C VAL A 68 -1.93 -1.60 3.66
N LYS A 69 -1.77 -0.52 4.43
CA LYS A 69 -2.87 0.11 5.18
C LYS A 69 -3.66 1.06 4.28
N GLY A 70 -4.64 0.54 3.56
CA GLY A 70 -5.58 1.38 2.80
C GLY A 70 -6.57 2.14 3.68
N TYR A 71 -7.03 3.30 3.21
CA TYR A 71 -8.27 3.94 3.62
C TYR A 71 -9.40 3.44 2.71
N VAL A 72 -10.36 2.70 3.27
CA VAL A 72 -11.61 2.43 2.55
C VAL A 72 -12.58 3.56 2.89
N ARG A 73 -12.77 4.54 1.99
CA ARG A 73 -13.94 5.42 2.05
C ARG A 73 -15.19 4.55 1.92
N GLY A 74 -15.94 4.34 3.00
CA GLY A 74 -17.24 3.65 2.91
C GLY A 74 -17.76 2.86 4.11
N LYS A 75 -17.13 2.86 5.29
CA LYS A 75 -17.74 2.27 6.51
C LYS A 75 -17.61 3.19 7.74
N GLY A 76 -18.16 4.40 7.65
CA GLY A 76 -18.15 5.32 8.79
C GLY A 76 -18.83 6.67 8.62
N ALA A 77 -19.47 6.98 7.48
CA ALA A 77 -20.37 8.14 7.40
C ALA A 77 -21.77 7.70 7.85
N ARG A 78 -21.94 7.60 9.17
CA ARG A 78 -23.27 7.60 9.80
C ARG A 78 -23.28 8.77 10.77
N GLN A 79 -23.70 9.94 10.28
CA GLN A 79 -24.46 10.95 11.00
C GLN A 79 -25.35 11.64 9.98
#